data_AF-A0A7V3D5P8-F1
#
_entry.id   AF-A0A7V3D5P8-F1
#
_cell.length_a   1.000
_cell.length_b   1.000
_cell.length_c   1.000
_cell.angle_alpha   90.00
_cell.angle_beta   90.00
_cell.angle_gamma   90.00
#
_symmetry.space_group_name_H-M   'P 1'
#
loop_
_entity.id
_entity.type
_entity.pdbx_description
1 polymer ?
#
loop_
_entity_poly.entity_id
_entity_poly.type
_entity_poly.pdbx_seq_one_letter_code
_entity_poly.pdbx_strand_id
1 'polypeptide(L)'
;AFVPVCVGVALGVQAIPGLAWAPGLGIFLVGLADDRWGLSWQLRLGLQFLLAALAVLGLEGSGPLLWVLGTFWLVTLINALNMLDNMDLLSGGTAWLAGLALFCLGCATGDPALARRALILMAALAGFLLFNWPPARAFMGDAGSNFLGFWLGLESLRLLIPGPPAETGWRWATPLILLALPLYDLVTVVLLRLREGRSPFQADRCHVSHRLVARGLPPLLAVASLHLLALASGAAAVLLQLAVDWRLAALTVGQFLAFWAAFAVVDQTRC
;
A
#
# COMPACT_ATOMS: atom_id res chain seq x y z
N ALA A 1 20.28 -9.58 7.24
CA ALA A 1 18.94 -9.64 6.61
C ALA A 1 18.60 -8.44 5.73
N PHE A 2 19.17 -7.24 5.95
CA PHE A 2 18.80 -6.00 5.23
C PHE A 2 19.20 -5.90 3.73
N VAL A 3 20.17 -6.69 3.27
CA VAL A 3 20.79 -6.51 1.94
C VAL A 3 19.81 -6.65 0.75
N PRO A 4 18.89 -7.64 0.69
CA PRO A 4 17.96 -7.77 -0.43
C PRO A 4 16.94 -6.62 -0.50
N VAL A 5 16.48 -6.12 0.66
CA VAL A 5 15.55 -4.99 0.75
C VAL A 5 16.23 -3.71 0.27
N CYS A 6 17.47 -3.45 0.70
CA CYS A 6 18.23 -2.28 0.26
C CYS A 6 18.47 -2.25 -1.26
N VAL A 7 18.75 -3.40 -1.89
CA VAL A 7 18.93 -3.49 -3.35
C VAL A 7 17.61 -3.27 -4.09
N GLY A 8 16.51 -3.87 -3.59
CA GLY A 8 15.18 -3.66 -4.16
C GLY A 8 14.70 -2.21 -4.05
N VAL A 9 14.95 -1.56 -2.91
CA VAL A 9 14.68 -0.13 -2.69
C VAL A 9 15.57 0.74 -3.58
N ALA A 10 16.86 0.45 -3.70
CA ALA A 10 17.76 1.21 -4.58
C ALA A 10 17.31 1.18 -6.04
N LEU A 11 16.85 0.03 -6.54
CA LEU A 11 16.26 -0.10 -7.88
C LEU A 11 14.90 0.59 -7.99
N GLY A 12 14.06 0.51 -6.95
CA GLY A 12 12.77 1.20 -6.88
C GLY A 12 12.87 2.72 -6.82
N VAL A 13 13.89 3.26 -6.14
CA VAL A 13 14.19 4.70 -6.06
C VAL A 13 14.59 5.24 -7.44
N GLN A 14 15.42 4.50 -8.20
CA GLN A 14 15.76 4.86 -9.58
C GLN A 14 14.54 4.84 -10.52
N ALA A 15 13.48 4.11 -10.15
CA ALA A 15 12.25 4.07 -10.92
C ALA A 15 11.38 5.32 -10.71
N ILE A 16 11.56 6.10 -9.63
CA ILE A 16 10.75 7.30 -9.35
C ILE A 16 11.27 8.48 -10.19
N PRO A 17 10.48 9.01 -11.15
CA PRO A 17 10.89 10.15 -11.97
C PRO A 17 10.88 11.47 -11.19
N GLY A 18 11.74 12.40 -11.60
CA GLY A 18 11.74 13.78 -11.11
C GLY A 18 12.37 13.93 -9.71
N LEU A 19 11.92 14.90 -8.92
CA LEU A 19 12.47 15.15 -7.58
C LEU A 19 11.95 14.16 -6.51
N ALA A 20 10.99 13.30 -6.84
CA ALA A 20 10.31 12.44 -5.89
C ALA A 20 11.13 11.22 -5.40
N TRP A 21 12.26 10.89 -6.06
CA TRP A 21 13.17 9.83 -5.59
C TRP A 21 13.83 10.19 -4.25
N ALA A 22 14.14 11.48 -4.02
CA ALA A 22 14.81 11.94 -2.80
C ALA A 22 13.92 11.81 -1.55
N PRO A 23 12.64 12.24 -1.58
CA PRO A 23 11.69 11.92 -0.52
C PRO A 23 11.52 10.41 -0.27
N GLY A 24 11.46 9.59 -1.32
CA GLY A 24 11.37 8.13 -1.17
C GLY A 24 12.58 7.52 -0.45
N LEU A 25 13.79 7.95 -0.82
CA LEU A 25 15.01 7.58 -0.09
C LEU A 25 14.97 8.09 1.35
N GLY A 26 14.49 9.31 1.58
CA GLY A 26 14.28 9.86 2.92
C GLY A 26 13.37 8.98 3.77
N ILE A 27 12.23 8.53 3.23
CA ILE A 27 11.29 7.66 3.95
C ILE A 27 11.96 6.33 4.31
N PHE A 28 12.71 5.75 3.38
CA PHE A 28 13.49 4.53 3.65
C PHE A 28 14.51 4.75 4.77
N LEU A 29 15.26 5.86 4.74
CA LEU A 29 16.26 6.18 5.76
C LEU A 29 15.62 6.45 7.13
N VAL A 30 14.44 7.07 7.18
CA VAL A 30 13.67 7.23 8.42
C VAL A 30 13.27 5.88 8.99
N GLY A 31 12.75 4.97 8.16
CA GLY A 31 12.41 3.62 8.60
C GLY A 31 13.65 2.84 9.06
N LEU A 32 14.77 2.96 8.36
CA LEU A 32 16.04 2.32 8.76
C LEU A 32 16.58 2.89 10.08
N ALA A 33 16.45 4.19 10.28
CA ALA A 33 16.79 4.86 11.54
C ALA A 33 15.89 4.36 12.68
N ASP A 34 14.61 4.16 12.42
CA ASP A 34 13.64 3.61 13.37
C ASP A 34 13.99 2.17 13.76
N ASP A 35 14.24 1.30 12.77
CA ASP A 35 14.69 -0.08 13.01
C ASP A 35 15.97 -0.15 13.87
N ARG A 36 16.87 0.84 13.72
CA ARG A 36 18.18 0.84 14.39
C ARG A 36 18.17 1.49 15.78
N TRP A 37 17.36 2.53 15.96
CA TRP A 37 17.43 3.41 17.14
C TRP A 37 16.09 3.58 17.88
N GLY A 38 14.97 3.13 17.32
CA GLY A 38 13.63 3.29 17.92
C GLY A 38 13.25 4.77 18.08
N LEU A 39 12.92 5.42 16.97
CA LEU A 39 12.53 6.83 16.97
C LEU A 39 11.21 7.03 17.72
N SER A 40 11.04 8.23 18.30
CA SER A 40 9.73 8.59 18.85
C SER A 40 8.69 8.70 17.74
N TRP A 41 7.46 8.25 18.01
CA TRP A 41 6.39 8.26 17.00
C TRP A 41 6.09 9.66 16.46
N GLN A 42 6.29 10.71 17.27
CA GLN A 42 6.16 12.11 16.85
C GLN A 42 7.21 12.52 15.83
N LEU A 43 8.48 12.16 16.07
CA LEU A 43 9.57 12.45 15.14
C LEU A 43 9.36 11.70 13.83
N ARG A 44 9.01 10.42 13.92
CA ARG A 44 8.72 9.57 12.75
C ARG A 44 7.60 10.16 11.90
N LEU A 45 6.45 10.48 12.50
CA LEU A 45 5.34 11.10 11.77
C LEU A 45 5.71 12.48 11.19
N GLY A 46 6.40 13.32 11.96
CA GLY A 46 6.83 14.64 11.48
C GLY A 46 7.71 14.55 10.23
N LEU A 47 8.67 13.61 10.21
CA LEU A 47 9.51 13.34 9.05
C LEU A 47 8.72 12.74 7.88
N GLN A 48 7.79 11.80 8.16
CA GLN A 48 6.91 11.25 7.13
C GLN A 48 6.06 12.34 6.47
N PHE A 49 5.46 13.25 7.24
CA PHE A 49 4.68 14.37 6.71
C PHE A 49 5.53 15.32 5.87
N LEU A 50 6.73 15.67 6.35
CA LEU A 50 7.66 16.53 5.61
C LEU A 50 8.02 15.91 4.26
N LEU A 51 8.45 14.65 4.25
CA LEU A 51 8.87 13.95 3.04
C LEU A 51 7.70 13.69 2.09
N ALA A 52 6.52 13.33 2.62
CA ALA A 52 5.30 13.18 1.83
C ALA A 52 4.90 14.51 1.16
N ALA A 53 4.94 15.63 1.88
CA ALA A 53 4.62 16.94 1.33
C ALA A 53 5.60 17.32 0.20
N LEU A 54 6.90 17.13 0.40
CA LEU A 54 7.91 17.38 -0.62
C LEU A 54 7.69 16.51 -1.87
N ALA A 55 7.32 15.24 -1.69
CA ALA A 55 7.04 14.34 -2.80
C ALA A 55 5.83 14.80 -3.62
N VAL A 56 4.73 15.17 -2.96
CA VAL A 56 3.49 15.57 -3.63
C VAL A 56 3.63 16.94 -4.28
N LEU A 57 4.34 17.90 -3.66
CA LEU A 57 4.68 19.19 -4.28
C LEU A 57 5.55 19.01 -5.53
N GLY A 58 6.40 17.98 -5.54
CA GLY A 58 7.24 17.62 -6.69
C GLY A 58 6.53 16.83 -7.79
N LEU A 59 5.24 16.48 -7.62
CA LEU A 59 4.46 15.81 -8.67
C LEU A 59 4.01 16.84 -9.72
N GLU A 60 4.50 16.68 -10.95
CA GLU A 60 4.05 17.48 -12.09
C GLU A 60 2.52 17.31 -12.30
N GLY A 61 1.82 18.43 -12.50
CA GLY A 61 0.36 18.43 -12.66
C GLY A 61 -0.44 18.35 -11.35
N SER A 62 0.22 18.33 -10.19
CA SER A 62 -0.45 18.42 -8.89
C SER A 62 -0.90 19.86 -8.58
N GLY A 63 -2.06 20.00 -7.94
CA GLY A 63 -2.60 21.27 -7.46
C GLY A 63 -2.78 21.32 -5.94
N PRO A 64 -3.13 22.47 -5.36
CA PRO A 64 -3.19 22.67 -3.90
C PRO A 64 -4.04 21.65 -3.14
N LEU A 65 -5.17 21.23 -3.72
CA LEU A 65 -6.02 20.19 -3.13
C LEU A 65 -5.28 18.84 -3.04
N LEU A 66 -4.59 18.46 -4.11
CA LEU A 66 -3.79 17.23 -4.15
C LEU A 66 -2.59 17.33 -3.23
N TRP A 67 -1.99 18.51 -3.05
CA TRP A 67 -0.88 18.70 -2.10
C TRP A 67 -1.29 18.32 -0.69
N VAL A 68 -2.44 18.82 -0.23
CA VAL A 68 -2.93 18.51 1.12
C VAL A 68 -3.39 17.05 1.18
N LEU A 69 -4.36 16.66 0.35
CA LEU A 69 -4.96 15.32 0.41
C LEU A 69 -3.95 14.21 0.09
N GLY A 70 -3.07 14.45 -0.88
CA GLY A 70 -2.00 13.55 -1.26
C GLY A 70 -0.96 13.38 -0.15
N THR A 71 -0.63 14.44 0.60
CA THR A 71 0.29 14.31 1.74
C THR A 71 -0.30 13.39 2.81
N PHE A 72 -1.57 13.62 3.19
CA PHE A 72 -2.25 12.74 4.13
C PHE A 72 -2.35 11.32 3.59
N TRP A 73 -2.71 11.16 2.32
CA TRP A 73 -2.77 9.86 1.66
C TRP A 73 -1.46 9.09 1.73
N LEU A 74 -0.32 9.73 1.42
CA LEU A 74 0.99 9.10 1.53
C LEU A 74 1.31 8.68 2.96
N VAL A 75 1.12 9.57 3.94
CA VAL A 75 1.39 9.23 5.35
C VAL A 75 0.49 8.09 5.83
N THR A 76 -0.79 8.10 5.45
CA THR A 76 -1.72 7.01 5.72
C THR A 76 -1.21 5.69 5.14
N LEU A 77 -0.77 5.68 3.88
CA LEU A 77 -0.30 4.47 3.20
C LEU A 77 1.03 3.96 3.73
N ILE A 78 1.95 4.86 4.07
CA ILE A 78 3.20 4.53 4.79
C ILE A 78 2.88 3.76 6.06
N ASN A 79 2.02 4.31 6.92
CA ASN A 79 1.66 3.66 8.19
C ASN A 79 0.77 2.41 7.99
N ALA A 80 -0.07 2.38 6.95
CA ALA A 80 -0.90 1.21 6.64
C ALA A 80 -0.03 0.00 6.26
N LEU A 81 0.95 0.18 5.38
CA LEU A 81 1.84 -0.91 4.98
C LEU A 81 2.80 -1.34 6.10
N ASN A 82 3.22 -0.38 6.95
CA ASN A 82 3.98 -0.68 8.16
C ASN A 82 3.17 -1.53 9.16
N MET A 83 1.91 -1.17 9.42
CA MET A 83 1.02 -1.95 10.29
C MET A 83 0.67 -3.32 9.71
N LEU A 84 0.56 -3.44 8.38
CA LEU A 84 0.29 -4.70 7.70
C LEU A 84 1.50 -5.66 7.74
N ASP A 85 2.71 -5.18 7.98
CA ASP A 85 3.94 -5.97 8.07
C ASP A 85 4.07 -6.70 9.43
N ASN A 86 3.07 -7.52 9.75
CA ASN A 86 2.98 -8.27 11.01
C ASN A 86 3.03 -9.80 10.82
N MET A 87 3.15 -10.29 9.58
CA MET A 87 3.31 -11.70 9.23
C MET A 87 4.20 -11.87 7.99
N ASP A 88 4.98 -12.95 7.97
CA ASP A 88 5.76 -13.41 6.81
C ASP A 88 4.88 -13.47 5.54
N LEU A 89 5.42 -13.02 4.40
CA LEU A 89 4.78 -12.86 3.09
C LEU A 89 3.67 -11.82 3.01
N LEU A 90 3.12 -11.30 4.11
CA LEU A 90 1.90 -10.50 4.07
C LEU A 90 2.12 -9.15 3.36
N SER A 91 2.90 -8.24 3.97
CA SER A 91 3.08 -6.88 3.43
C SER A 91 3.78 -6.90 2.07
N GLY A 92 4.86 -7.68 1.93
CA GLY A 92 5.57 -7.82 0.66
C GLY A 92 4.74 -8.44 -0.46
N GLY A 93 3.92 -9.46 -0.16
CA GLY A 93 3.04 -10.08 -1.16
C GLY A 93 1.89 -9.17 -1.56
N THR A 94 1.30 -8.44 -0.60
CA THR A 94 0.28 -7.42 -0.88
C THR A 94 0.84 -6.31 -1.77
N ALA A 95 2.05 -5.81 -1.49
CA ALA A 95 2.70 -4.82 -2.33
C ALA A 95 3.03 -5.35 -3.74
N TRP A 96 3.43 -6.62 -3.85
CA TRP A 96 3.69 -7.27 -5.14
C TRP A 96 2.42 -7.36 -5.99
N LEU A 97 1.29 -7.74 -5.38
CA LEU A 97 -0.02 -7.81 -6.04
C LEU A 97 -0.55 -6.42 -6.44
N ALA A 98 -0.34 -5.40 -5.61
CA ALA A 98 -0.63 -4.02 -5.97
C ALA A 98 0.24 -3.56 -7.16
N GLY A 99 1.52 -3.95 -7.17
CA GLY A 99 2.42 -3.76 -8.31
C GLY A 99 1.91 -4.44 -9.58
N LEU A 100 1.42 -5.67 -9.50
CA LEU A 100 0.81 -6.38 -10.63
C LEU A 100 -0.39 -5.60 -11.20
N ALA A 101 -1.27 -5.10 -10.34
CA ALA A 101 -2.41 -4.29 -10.78
C ALA A 101 -1.97 -2.98 -11.43
N LEU A 102 -0.96 -2.29 -10.87
CA LEU A 102 -0.36 -1.09 -11.48
C LEU A 102 0.30 -1.38 -12.83
N PHE A 103 0.95 -2.53 -12.99
CA PHE A 103 1.49 -2.98 -14.27
C PHE A 103 0.37 -3.16 -15.31
N CYS A 104 -0.68 -3.89 -14.94
CA CYS A 104 -1.86 -4.07 -15.80
C CYS A 104 -2.53 -2.74 -16.16
N LEU A 105 -2.63 -1.81 -15.19
CA LEU A 105 -3.13 -0.46 -15.44
C LEU A 105 -2.27 0.29 -16.45
N GLY A 106 -0.94 0.32 -16.28
CA GLY A 106 -0.04 0.97 -17.22
C GLY A 106 -0.16 0.41 -18.64
N CYS A 107 -0.30 -0.91 -18.78
CA CYS A 107 -0.58 -1.54 -20.08
C CYS A 107 -1.94 -1.15 -20.65
N ALA A 108 -2.99 -1.13 -19.82
CA ALA A 108 -4.36 -0.82 -20.22
C ALA A 108 -4.57 0.65 -20.60
N THR A 109 -3.91 1.58 -19.91
CA THR A 109 -4.02 3.02 -20.16
C THR A 109 -2.98 3.54 -21.15
N GLY A 110 -2.07 2.69 -21.64
CA GLY A 110 -0.99 3.12 -22.53
C GLY A 110 0.07 3.98 -21.82
N ASP A 111 0.25 3.81 -20.50
CA ASP A 111 1.34 4.41 -19.72
C ASP A 111 2.49 3.38 -19.53
N PRO A 112 3.46 3.30 -20.48
CA PRO A 112 4.59 2.39 -20.36
C PRO A 112 5.52 2.77 -19.21
N ALA A 113 5.49 4.03 -18.74
CA ALA A 113 6.32 4.46 -17.64
C ALA A 113 5.79 3.85 -16.32
N LEU A 114 4.47 3.88 -16.09
CA LEU A 114 3.85 3.19 -14.96
C LEU A 114 4.12 1.69 -15.00
N ALA A 115 3.91 1.05 -16.16
CA ALA A 115 4.15 -0.39 -16.31
C ALA A 115 5.60 -0.76 -15.97
N ARG A 116 6.57 0.00 -16.46
CA ARG A 116 8.00 -0.22 -16.16
C ARG A 116 8.30 -0.06 -14.67
N ARG A 117 7.79 0.99 -14.02
CA ARG A 117 7.99 1.23 -12.57
C ARG A 117 7.42 0.09 -11.74
N ALA A 118 6.21 -0.35 -12.06
CA ALA A 118 5.56 -1.49 -11.42
C ALA A 118 6.36 -2.79 -11.58
N LEU A 119 6.88 -3.06 -12.79
CA LEU A 119 7.68 -4.26 -13.05
C LEU A 119 8.99 -4.29 -12.24
N ILE A 120 9.65 -3.13 -12.09
CA ILE A 120 10.87 -3.01 -11.25
C ILE A 120 10.54 -3.33 -9.79
N LEU A 121 9.45 -2.77 -9.24
CA LEU A 121 9.00 -3.08 -7.89
C LEU A 121 8.70 -4.58 -7.73
N MET A 122 7.97 -5.16 -8.67
CA MET A 122 7.62 -6.58 -8.65
C MET A 122 8.86 -7.48 -8.69
N ALA A 123 9.86 -7.16 -9.51
CA ALA A 123 11.11 -7.92 -9.58
C ALA A 123 11.90 -7.85 -8.26
N ALA A 124 11.99 -6.67 -7.65
CA ALA A 124 12.62 -6.47 -6.35
C ALA A 124 11.90 -7.28 -5.24
N LEU A 125 10.57 -7.18 -5.19
CA LEU A 125 9.75 -7.89 -4.21
C LEU A 125 9.76 -9.40 -4.42
N ALA A 126 9.78 -9.89 -5.67
CA ALA A 126 9.93 -11.32 -5.94
C ALA A 126 11.23 -11.87 -5.32
N GLY A 127 12.34 -11.14 -5.47
CA GLY A 127 13.61 -11.48 -4.82
C GLY A 127 13.50 -11.51 -3.30
N PHE A 128 12.86 -10.51 -2.69
CA PHE A 128 12.63 -10.46 -1.24
C PHE A 128 11.74 -11.60 -0.73
N LEU A 129 10.64 -11.91 -1.42
CA LEU A 129 9.65 -12.91 -1.01
C LEU A 129 10.25 -14.32 -0.94
N LEU A 130 11.27 -14.64 -1.73
CA LEU A 130 12.03 -15.89 -1.62
C LEU A 130 12.76 -16.04 -0.26
N PHE A 131 13.13 -14.92 0.36
CA PHE A 131 13.74 -14.89 1.70
C PHE A 131 12.74 -14.66 2.81
N ASN A 132 11.59 -14.05 2.51
CA ASN A 132 10.51 -13.80 3.45
C ASN A 132 9.46 -14.94 3.48
N TRP A 133 9.67 -16.02 2.74
CA TRP A 133 8.85 -17.22 2.80
C TRP A 133 8.96 -17.91 4.17
N PRO A 134 7.85 -18.39 4.79
CA PRO A 134 7.90 -18.96 6.13
C PRO A 134 8.71 -20.28 6.19
N PRO A 135 9.61 -20.45 7.17
CA PRO A 135 10.02 -19.45 8.16
C PRO A 135 10.94 -18.37 7.55
N ALA A 136 10.60 -17.09 7.74
CA ALA A 136 11.35 -16.00 7.10
C ALA A 136 12.83 -15.94 7.54
N ARG A 137 13.70 -15.78 6.54
CA ARG A 137 15.15 -15.54 6.68
C ARG A 137 15.50 -14.06 6.57
N ALA A 138 14.58 -13.26 6.03
CA ALA A 138 14.68 -11.82 5.96
C ALA A 138 13.32 -11.19 6.32
N PHE A 139 13.38 -10.15 7.14
CA PHE A 139 12.24 -9.32 7.50
C PHE A 139 12.31 -8.00 6.73
N MET A 140 11.14 -7.42 6.45
CA MET A 140 11.03 -6.17 5.70
C MET A 140 11.43 -4.97 6.55
N GLY A 141 10.98 -4.93 7.81
CA GLY A 141 11.30 -3.87 8.76
C GLY A 141 10.60 -2.54 8.43
N ASP A 142 10.81 -1.54 9.27
CA ASP A 142 10.23 -0.22 9.08
C ASP A 142 10.82 0.47 7.84
N ALA A 143 12.09 0.18 7.50
CA ALA A 143 12.72 0.69 6.28
C ALA A 143 11.96 0.27 5.00
N GLY A 144 11.69 -1.04 4.86
CA GLY A 144 11.05 -1.59 3.68
C GLY A 144 9.56 -1.25 3.62
N SER A 145 8.83 -1.47 4.72
CA SER A 145 7.38 -1.30 4.75
C SER A 145 6.96 0.17 4.56
N ASN A 146 7.67 1.12 5.18
CA ASN A 146 7.43 2.55 4.97
C ASN A 146 7.71 2.97 3.52
N PHE A 147 8.80 2.48 2.92
CA PHE A 147 9.11 2.75 1.52
C PHE A 147 8.04 2.22 0.57
N LEU A 148 7.55 0.99 0.79
CA LEU A 148 6.48 0.41 -0.04
C LEU A 148 5.17 1.20 0.08
N GLY A 149 4.80 1.61 1.29
CA GLY A 149 3.63 2.46 1.50
C GLY A 149 3.77 3.81 0.79
N PHE A 150 4.94 4.44 0.87
CA PHE A 150 5.23 5.66 0.12
C PHE A 150 5.13 5.46 -1.40
N TRP A 151 5.78 4.42 -1.92
CA TRP A 151 5.86 4.16 -3.37
C TRP A 151 4.48 3.85 -3.96
N LEU A 152 3.73 2.93 -3.33
CA LEU A 152 2.38 2.58 -3.76
C LEU A 152 1.42 3.76 -3.62
N GLY A 153 1.54 4.52 -2.53
CA GLY A 153 0.81 5.76 -2.34
C GLY A 153 1.09 6.75 -3.48
N LEU A 154 2.35 6.99 -3.82
CA LEU A 154 2.76 7.96 -4.84
C LEU A 154 2.29 7.55 -6.23
N GLU A 155 2.47 6.28 -6.62
CA GLU A 155 2.00 5.79 -7.91
C GLU A 155 0.48 5.83 -8.01
N SER A 156 -0.24 5.54 -6.91
CA SER A 156 -1.70 5.67 -6.90
C SER A 156 -2.17 7.13 -7.04
N LEU A 157 -1.44 8.11 -6.50
CA LEU A 157 -1.74 9.53 -6.72
C LEU A 157 -1.50 9.96 -8.17
N ARG A 158 -0.48 9.41 -8.84
CA ARG A 158 -0.23 9.69 -10.27
C ARG A 158 -1.40 9.26 -11.15
N LEU A 159 -2.16 8.23 -10.77
CA LEU A 159 -3.39 7.81 -11.48
C LEU A 159 -4.50 8.88 -11.46
N LEU A 160 -4.46 9.79 -10.48
CA LEU A 160 -5.42 10.88 -10.31
C LEU A 160 -5.05 12.15 -11.09
N ILE A 161 -3.80 12.25 -11.54
CA ILE A 161 -3.34 13.41 -12.30
C ILE A 161 -3.91 13.29 -13.72
N PRO A 162 -4.57 14.33 -14.24
CA PRO A 162 -5.10 14.35 -15.60
C PRO A 162 -4.09 13.92 -16.65
N GLY A 163 -4.46 12.95 -17.47
CA GLY A 163 -3.63 12.44 -18.56
C GLY A 163 -4.41 11.49 -19.47
N PRO A 164 -3.99 11.29 -20.73
CA PRO A 164 -4.64 10.37 -21.67
C PRO A 164 -4.61 8.92 -21.14
N PRO A 165 -5.67 8.10 -21.34
CA PRO A 165 -6.93 8.38 -22.02
C PRO A 165 -7.97 9.04 -21.08
N ALA A 166 -9.13 9.42 -21.66
CA ALA A 166 -10.19 10.27 -21.11
C ALA A 166 -10.38 10.30 -19.58
N GLU A 167 -10.61 11.50 -19.04
CA GLU A 167 -11.04 11.70 -17.66
C GLU A 167 -12.41 11.04 -17.43
N THR A 168 -12.43 9.93 -16.69
CA THR A 168 -13.66 9.35 -16.18
C THR A 168 -13.92 9.84 -14.76
N GLY A 169 -15.18 10.13 -14.42
CA GLY A 169 -15.56 10.69 -13.12
C GLY A 169 -15.32 9.77 -11.92
N TRP A 170 -14.85 8.54 -12.13
CA TRP A 170 -14.64 7.51 -11.11
C TRP A 170 -13.16 7.16 -10.86
N ARG A 171 -12.19 7.83 -11.52
CA ARG A 171 -10.74 7.58 -11.31
C ARG A 171 -10.29 7.74 -9.87
N TRP A 172 -10.95 8.62 -9.11
CA TRP A 172 -10.68 8.85 -7.69
C TRP A 172 -10.88 7.60 -6.80
N ALA A 173 -11.71 6.64 -7.24
CA ALA A 173 -11.94 5.41 -6.51
C ALA A 173 -10.82 4.36 -6.74
N THR A 174 -10.02 4.49 -7.80
CA THR A 174 -8.99 3.50 -8.14
C THR A 174 -7.94 3.33 -7.04
N PRO A 175 -7.34 4.38 -6.45
CA PRO A 175 -6.38 4.22 -5.35
C PRO A 175 -6.99 3.54 -4.11
N LEU A 176 -8.24 3.88 -3.78
CA LEU A 176 -8.96 3.31 -2.64
C LEU A 176 -9.22 1.81 -2.82
N ILE A 177 -9.67 1.43 -4.02
CA ILE A 177 -9.93 0.04 -4.38
C ILE A 177 -8.63 -0.74 -4.44
N LEU A 178 -7.60 -0.23 -5.13
CA LEU A 178 -6.30 -0.88 -5.28
C LEU A 178 -5.65 -1.21 -3.93
N LEU A 179 -5.75 -0.30 -2.97
CA LEU A 179 -5.06 -0.36 -1.67
C LEU A 179 -6.02 -0.69 -0.52
N ALA A 180 -7.14 -1.34 -0.83
CA ALA A 180 -8.20 -1.63 0.13
C ALA A 180 -7.72 -2.48 1.31
N LEU A 181 -6.85 -3.48 1.10
CA LEU A 181 -6.36 -4.34 2.19
C LEU A 181 -5.52 -3.59 3.23
N PRO A 182 -4.45 -2.86 2.88
CA PRO A 182 -3.73 -2.05 3.86
C PRO A 182 -4.62 -1.03 4.57
N LEU A 183 -5.52 -0.37 3.83
CA LEU A 183 -6.46 0.60 4.40
C LEU A 183 -7.42 -0.07 5.39
N TYR A 184 -7.94 -1.25 5.04
CA TYR A 184 -8.86 -2.00 5.87
C TYR A 184 -8.22 -2.41 7.19
N ASP A 185 -6.98 -2.93 7.16
CA ASP A 185 -6.26 -3.31 8.37
C ASP A 185 -6.00 -2.08 9.26
N LEU A 186 -5.46 -1.01 8.69
CA LEU A 186 -5.22 0.25 9.40
C LEU A 186 -6.48 0.78 10.06
N VAL A 187 -7.57 0.95 9.29
CA VAL A 187 -8.83 1.50 9.79
C VAL A 187 -9.41 0.62 10.88
N THR A 188 -9.43 -0.70 10.69
CA THR A 188 -10.00 -1.62 11.67
C THR A 188 -9.23 -1.60 12.98
N VAL A 189 -7.89 -1.63 12.92
CA VAL A 189 -7.04 -1.56 14.10
C VAL A 189 -7.21 -0.22 14.83
N VAL A 190 -7.22 0.90 14.12
CA VAL A 190 -7.41 2.23 14.72
C VAL A 190 -8.80 2.34 15.37
N LEU A 191 -9.86 1.86 14.70
CA LEU A 191 -11.22 1.87 15.26
C LEU A 191 -11.35 1.00 16.50
N LEU A 192 -10.72 -0.17 16.54
CA LEU A 192 -10.70 -1.03 17.72
C LEU A 192 -9.99 -0.33 18.89
N ARG A 193 -8.81 0.26 18.67
CA ARG A 193 -8.07 1.03 19.68
C ARG A 193 -8.90 2.17 20.27
N LEU A 194 -9.56 2.94 19.41
CA LEU A 194 -10.40 4.06 19.85
C LEU A 194 -11.62 3.59 20.67
N ARG A 195 -12.24 2.45 20.30
CA ARG A 195 -13.36 1.87 21.06
C ARG A 195 -12.93 1.37 22.44
N GLU A 196 -11.67 0.98 22.60
CA GLU A 196 -11.08 0.56 23.87
C GLU A 196 -10.51 1.73 24.68
N GLY A 197 -10.62 2.97 24.19
CA GLY A 197 -10.05 4.15 24.85
C GLY A 197 -8.52 4.22 24.79
N ARG A 198 -7.89 3.43 23.91
CA ARG A 198 -6.43 3.37 23.72
C ARG A 198 -5.97 4.36 22.66
N SER A 199 -4.70 4.75 22.74
CA SER A 199 -4.08 5.61 21.72
C SER A 199 -3.97 4.86 20.38
N PRO A 200 -4.29 5.50 19.24
CA PRO A 200 -4.06 4.94 17.91
C PRO A 200 -2.60 4.57 17.63
N PHE A 201 -1.64 5.16 18.35
CA PHE A 201 -0.20 4.95 18.16
C PHE A 201 0.38 3.86 19.07
N GLN A 202 -0.45 3.21 19.89
CA GLN A 202 -0.01 2.10 20.72
C GLN A 202 0.11 0.82 19.88
N ALA A 203 1.19 0.05 20.06
CA ALA A 203 1.36 -1.24 19.39
C ALA A 203 0.28 -2.23 19.84
N ASP A 204 -0.23 -3.04 18.90
CA ASP A 204 -1.28 -4.02 19.18
C ASP A 204 -1.11 -5.25 18.27
N ARG A 205 -1.69 -6.39 18.66
CA ARG A 205 -1.70 -7.64 17.90
C ARG A 205 -3.02 -7.88 17.17
N CYS A 206 -3.89 -6.88 17.16
CA CYS A 206 -5.24 -7.00 16.63
C CYS A 206 -5.38 -6.72 15.15
N HIS A 207 -4.39 -7.15 14.37
CA HIS A 207 -4.42 -7.05 12.91
C HIS A 207 -5.30 -8.15 12.29
N VAL A 208 -5.79 -7.89 11.08
CA VAL A 208 -6.68 -8.81 10.34
C VAL A 208 -6.06 -10.20 10.17
N SER A 209 -4.74 -10.24 9.96
CA SER A 209 -3.95 -11.46 9.87
C SER A 209 -4.03 -12.32 11.15
N HIS A 210 -3.84 -11.69 12.32
CA HIS A 210 -3.95 -12.35 13.60
C HIS A 210 -5.39 -12.73 13.94
N ARG A 211 -6.39 -11.91 13.58
CA ARG A 211 -7.81 -12.25 13.74
C ARG A 211 -8.21 -13.48 12.93
N LEU A 212 -7.71 -13.61 11.70
CA LEU A 212 -7.91 -14.81 10.88
C LEU A 212 -7.25 -16.05 11.49
N VAL A 213 -6.05 -15.92 12.03
CA VAL A 213 -5.39 -17.03 12.75
C VAL A 213 -6.12 -17.41 14.03
N ALA A 214 -6.63 -16.43 14.78
CA ALA A 214 -7.44 -16.67 15.99
C ALA A 214 -8.74 -17.43 15.70
N ARG A 215 -9.22 -17.42 14.45
CA ARG A 215 -10.35 -18.24 13.98
C ARG A 215 -9.99 -19.67 13.60
N GLY A 216 -8.73 -20.06 13.74
CA GLY A 216 -8.26 -21.40 13.43
C GLY A 216 -7.68 -21.56 12.03
N LEU A 217 -7.52 -20.49 11.24
CA LEU A 217 -6.74 -20.58 10.00
C LEU A 217 -5.25 -20.70 10.34
N PRO A 218 -4.50 -21.61 9.70
CA PRO A 218 -3.05 -21.61 9.80
C PRO A 218 -2.49 -20.32 9.19
N PRO A 219 -1.35 -19.78 9.69
CA PRO A 219 -0.81 -18.49 9.26
C PRO A 219 -0.68 -18.33 7.73
N LEU A 220 -0.20 -19.37 7.04
CA LEU A 220 -0.11 -19.38 5.58
C LEU A 220 -1.47 -19.22 4.88
N LEU A 221 -2.53 -19.86 5.39
CA LEU A 221 -3.87 -19.71 4.83
C LEU A 221 -4.49 -18.34 5.16
N ALA A 222 -4.18 -17.78 6.33
CA ALA A 222 -4.58 -16.42 6.66
C ALA A 222 -3.97 -15.41 5.68
N VAL A 223 -2.64 -15.49 5.46
CA VAL A 223 -1.94 -14.65 4.49
C VAL A 223 -2.44 -14.87 3.06
N ALA A 224 -2.62 -16.12 2.63
CA ALA A 224 -3.15 -16.43 1.30
C ALA A 224 -4.57 -15.87 1.09
N SER A 225 -5.43 -15.92 2.11
CA SER A 225 -6.76 -15.31 2.04
C SER A 225 -6.69 -13.80 1.88
N LEU A 226 -5.79 -13.12 2.59
CA LEU A 226 -5.57 -11.68 2.44
C LEU A 226 -4.98 -11.34 1.08
N HIS A 227 -4.06 -12.14 0.55
CA HIS A 227 -3.56 -11.99 -0.82
C HIS A 227 -4.64 -12.16 -1.88
N LEU A 228 -5.60 -13.07 -1.69
CA LEU A 228 -6.78 -13.18 -2.57
C LEU A 228 -7.63 -11.90 -2.53
N LEU A 229 -7.82 -11.28 -1.35
CA LEU A 229 -8.50 -9.99 -1.26
C LEU A 229 -7.74 -8.88 -2.00
N ALA A 230 -6.41 -8.83 -1.84
CA ALA A 230 -5.56 -7.86 -2.51
C ALA A 230 -5.60 -8.04 -4.05
N LEU A 231 -5.55 -9.28 -4.52
CA LEU A 231 -5.66 -9.61 -5.95
C LEU A 231 -7.03 -9.22 -6.51
N ALA A 232 -8.12 -9.57 -5.82
CA ALA A 232 -9.48 -9.19 -6.22
C ALA A 232 -9.67 -7.67 -6.26
N SER A 233 -9.09 -6.97 -5.29
CA SER A 233 -9.11 -5.50 -5.22
C SER A 233 -8.30 -4.87 -6.36
N GLY A 234 -7.11 -5.40 -6.67
CA GLY A 234 -6.32 -4.98 -7.82
C GLY A 234 -7.03 -5.21 -9.16
N ALA A 235 -7.68 -6.37 -9.32
CA ALA A 235 -8.49 -6.67 -10.50
C ALA A 235 -9.67 -5.68 -10.65
N ALA A 236 -10.38 -5.38 -9.55
CA ALA A 236 -11.45 -4.38 -9.56
C ALA A 236 -10.92 -2.97 -9.93
N ALA A 237 -9.73 -2.59 -9.46
CA ALA A 237 -9.10 -1.32 -9.82
C ALA A 237 -8.79 -1.24 -11.33
N VAL A 238 -8.31 -2.33 -11.93
CA VAL A 238 -8.07 -2.43 -13.39
C VAL A 238 -9.39 -2.36 -14.16
N LEU A 239 -10.39 -3.16 -13.78
CA LEU A 239 -11.71 -3.18 -14.43
C LEU A 239 -12.41 -1.82 -14.37
N LEU A 240 -12.26 -1.09 -13.26
CA LEU A 240 -12.82 0.24 -13.11
C LEU A 240 -12.24 1.24 -14.12
N GLN A 241 -10.95 1.12 -14.44
CA GLN A 241 -10.30 1.98 -15.44
C GLN A 241 -10.63 1.57 -16.88
N LEU A 242 -11.03 0.32 -17.09
CA LEU A 242 -11.52 -0.18 -18.38
C LEU A 242 -13.03 0.06 -18.59
N ALA A 243 -13.75 0.55 -17.58
CA ALA A 243 -15.17 0.82 -17.70
C ALA A 243 -15.44 1.90 -18.77
N VAL A 244 -16.22 1.55 -19.79
CA VAL A 244 -16.58 2.48 -20.89
C VAL A 244 -17.76 3.37 -20.56
N ASP A 245 -18.56 3.00 -19.56
CA ASP A 245 -19.72 3.77 -19.10
C ASP A 245 -19.88 3.68 -17.57
N TRP A 246 -20.76 4.52 -17.03
CA TRP A 246 -21.02 4.58 -15.58
C TRP A 246 -21.67 3.30 -15.03
N ARG A 247 -22.34 2.49 -15.87
CA ARG A 247 -23.02 1.26 -15.44
C ARG A 247 -22.00 0.19 -15.11
N LEU A 248 -20.99 0.01 -15.97
CA LEU A 248 -19.86 -0.88 -15.72
C LEU A 248 -19.02 -0.42 -14.53
N ALA A 249 -18.81 0.89 -14.39
CA ALA A 249 -18.13 1.44 -13.22
C ALA A 249 -18.91 1.15 -11.93
N ALA A 250 -20.22 1.41 -11.92
CA ALA A 250 -21.10 1.13 -10.78
C ALA A 250 -21.16 -0.37 -10.45
N LEU A 251 -21.22 -1.25 -11.46
CA LEU A 251 -21.18 -2.70 -11.26
C LEU A 251 -19.86 -3.13 -10.60
N THR A 252 -18.73 -2.64 -11.11
CA THR A 252 -17.40 -2.96 -10.58
C THR A 252 -17.27 -2.51 -9.12
N VAL A 253 -17.67 -1.28 -8.82
CA VAL A 253 -17.67 -0.75 -7.44
C VAL A 253 -18.64 -1.55 -6.56
N GLY A 254 -19.84 -1.86 -7.05
CA GLY A 254 -20.83 -2.64 -6.31
C GLY A 254 -20.34 -4.05 -5.95
N GLN A 255 -19.70 -4.75 -6.89
CA GLN A 255 -19.09 -6.06 -6.68
C GLN A 255 -17.95 -5.99 -5.67
N PHE A 256 -17.07 -5.00 -5.80
CA PHE A 256 -15.99 -4.74 -4.85
C PHE A 256 -16.54 -4.52 -3.43
N LEU A 257 -17.54 -3.65 -3.28
CA LEU A 257 -18.15 -3.35 -1.98
C LEU A 257 -18.84 -4.58 -1.38
N ALA A 258 -19.59 -5.34 -2.17
CA ALA A 258 -20.25 -6.56 -1.71
C ALA A 258 -19.24 -7.61 -1.23
N PHE A 259 -18.15 -7.79 -1.98
CA PHE A 259 -17.07 -8.70 -1.62
C PHE A 259 -16.38 -8.31 -0.31
N TRP A 260 -16.02 -7.02 -0.16
CA TRP A 260 -15.42 -6.50 1.08
C TRP A 260 -16.39 -6.52 2.26
N ALA A 261 -17.68 -6.27 2.04
CA ALA A 261 -18.70 -6.39 3.09
C ALA A 261 -18.83 -7.84 3.58
N ALA A 262 -18.84 -8.82 2.68
CA ALA A 262 -18.85 -10.23 3.04
C ALA A 262 -17.60 -10.61 3.85
N PHE A 263 -16.41 -10.16 3.42
CA PHE A 263 -15.18 -10.37 4.19
C PHE A 263 -15.24 -9.70 5.56
N ALA A 264 -15.71 -8.45 5.64
CA ALA A 264 -15.81 -7.73 6.91
C ALA A 264 -16.76 -8.39 7.91
N VAL A 265 -17.83 -9.05 7.44
CA VAL A 265 -18.69 -9.91 8.28
C VAL A 265 -17.92 -11.12 8.79
N VAL A 266 -17.16 -11.78 7.90
CA VAL A 266 -16.30 -12.91 8.30
C VAL A 266 -15.25 -12.46 9.30
N ASP A 267 -14.76 -11.22 9.24
CA ASP A 267 -13.66 -10.70 10.07
C ASP A 267 -14.04 -10.14 11.46
N GLN A 268 -15.34 -10.05 11.84
CA GLN A 268 -15.84 -9.46 13.11
C GLN A 268 -15.40 -10.08 14.46
N THR A 269 -14.30 -10.83 14.54
CA THR A 269 -13.91 -11.54 15.75
C THR A 269 -13.16 -10.53 16.58
N ARG A 270 -13.65 -10.37 17.79
CA ARG A 270 -13.01 -9.51 18.76
C ARG A 270 -11.65 -10.09 19.09
N CYS A 271 -10.65 -9.23 19.06
CA CYS A 271 -9.64 -9.29 20.10
C CYS A 271 -10.31 -8.96 21.45
#